data_AF-A0A1Q3GU50-F1
#
_entry.id   AF-A0A1Q3GU50-F1
#
_cell.length_a   1.000
_cell.length_b   1.000
_cell.length_c   1.000
_cell.angle_alpha   90.00
_cell.angle_beta   90.00
_cell.angle_gamma   90.00
#
_symmetry.space_group_name_H-M   'P 1'
#
loop_
_entity.id
_entity.type
_entity.pdbx_description
1 polymer ?
#
loop_
_entity_poly.entity_id
_entity_poly.type
_entity_poly.pdbx_seq_one_letter_code
_entity_poly.pdbx_strand_id
1 'polypeptide(L)'
;MIPADAKTHVANLLDNYLVLKNALVAGDAEKAKSSAQATLTSLEKFDASSLTGKPKKVYDGQLDMIKTHNTKISKAADVAAQRQELDMLSMHVLALVKTFKVNQMPLYKQHCPMAFDNKGAGWLSEKKEIRNPYFGDKMLKCGSVKDSIIAN
;
A
#
# COMPACT_ATOMS: atom_id res chain seq x y z
N MET A 1 14.93 -19.80 1.64
CA MET A 1 13.49 -19.88 1.28
C MET A 1 12.75 -18.88 2.16
N ILE A 2 11.65 -18.27 1.68
CA ILE A 2 10.82 -17.38 2.51
C ILE A 2 9.82 -18.25 3.30
N PRO A 3 9.75 -18.15 4.64
CA PRO A 3 8.78 -18.87 5.46
C PRO A 3 7.32 -18.63 5.04
N ALA A 4 6.45 -19.63 5.21
CA ALA A 4 5.07 -19.57 4.76
C ALA A 4 4.24 -18.55 5.55
N ASP A 5 4.42 -18.50 6.87
CA ASP A 5 3.86 -17.49 7.78
C ASP A 5 4.26 -16.07 7.36
N ALA A 6 5.52 -15.87 6.95
CA ALA A 6 5.99 -14.57 6.47
C ALA A 6 5.36 -14.16 5.14
N LYS A 7 5.13 -15.12 4.22
CA LYS A 7 4.37 -14.85 2.99
C LYS A 7 2.92 -14.50 3.30
N THR A 8 2.25 -15.26 4.16
CA THR A 8 0.88 -14.97 4.61
C THR A 8 0.78 -13.61 5.27
N HIS A 9 1.74 -13.26 6.12
CA HIS A 9 1.81 -11.94 6.75
C HIS A 9 1.88 -10.83 5.70
N VAL A 10 2.82 -10.89 4.75
CA VAL A 10 2.96 -9.85 3.71
C VAL A 10 1.76 -9.82 2.75
N ALA A 11 1.11 -10.96 2.49
CA ALA A 11 -0.15 -11.03 1.75
C ALA A 11 -1.25 -10.23 2.47
N ASN A 12 -1.42 -10.44 3.78
CA ASN A 12 -2.39 -9.69 4.58
C ASN A 12 -2.08 -8.18 4.61
N LEU A 13 -0.81 -7.78 4.64
CA LEU A 13 -0.43 -6.36 4.53
C LEU A 13 -0.83 -5.77 3.17
N LEU A 14 -0.63 -6.53 2.09
CA LEU A 14 -1.07 -6.12 0.76
C LEU A 14 -2.60 -5.98 0.69
N ASP A 15 -3.35 -6.94 1.25
CA ASP A 15 -4.82 -6.88 1.26
C ASP A 15 -5.33 -5.66 2.03
N ASN A 16 -4.79 -5.41 3.23
CA ASN A 16 -5.12 -4.22 4.02
C ASN A 16 -4.78 -2.92 3.26
N TYR A 17 -3.63 -2.89 2.57
CA TYR A 17 -3.26 -1.76 1.71
C TYR A 17 -4.26 -1.56 0.56
N LEU A 18 -4.73 -2.62 -0.09
CA LEU A 18 -5.71 -2.51 -1.18
C LEU A 18 -7.07 -2.01 -0.67
N VAL A 19 -7.50 -2.48 0.51
CA VAL A 19 -8.72 -1.96 1.17
C VAL A 19 -8.56 -0.48 1.50
N LEU A 20 -7.42 -0.09 2.08
CA LEU A 20 -7.10 1.31 2.38
C LEU A 20 -7.14 2.17 1.11
N LYS A 21 -6.42 1.77 0.06
CA LYS A 21 -6.39 2.49 -1.23
C LYS A 21 -7.79 2.63 -1.81
N ASN A 22 -8.60 1.57 -1.77
CA ASN A 22 -9.97 1.61 -2.28
C ASN A 22 -10.89 2.50 -1.43
N ALA A 23 -10.69 2.57 -0.11
CA ALA A 23 -11.39 3.51 0.75
C ALA A 23 -11.03 4.97 0.39
N LEU A 24 -9.75 5.26 0.13
CA LEU A 24 -9.31 6.59 -0.31
C LEU A 24 -9.89 6.99 -1.67
N VAL A 25 -10.02 6.05 -2.60
CA VAL A 25 -10.74 6.24 -3.87
C VAL A 25 -12.20 6.61 -3.62
N ALA A 26 -12.87 5.92 -2.70
CA ALA A 26 -14.27 6.14 -2.36
C ALA A 26 -14.52 7.37 -1.46
N GLY A 27 -13.46 8.05 -0.99
CA GLY A 27 -13.59 9.15 -0.04
C GLY A 27 -13.92 8.72 1.40
N ASP A 28 -13.83 7.43 1.70
CA ASP A 28 -14.22 6.85 2.99
C ASP A 28 -13.06 6.93 4.00
N ALA A 29 -13.02 8.03 4.74
CA ALA A 29 -11.95 8.32 5.69
C ALA A 29 -11.90 7.32 6.84
N GLU A 30 -13.05 6.89 7.37
CA GLU A 30 -13.10 5.98 8.52
C GLU A 30 -12.64 4.58 8.14
N LYS A 31 -13.07 4.06 6.98
CA LYS A 31 -12.58 2.77 6.49
C LYS A 31 -11.08 2.79 6.19
N ALA A 32 -10.55 3.92 5.69
CA ALA A 32 -9.12 4.10 5.52
C ALA A 32 -8.37 4.07 6.87
N LYS A 33 -8.89 4.70 7.93
CA LYS A 33 -8.32 4.62 9.29
C LYS A 33 -8.31 3.19 9.81
N SER A 34 -9.44 2.49 9.71
CA SER A 34 -9.56 1.11 10.20
C SER A 34 -8.60 0.16 9.48
N SER A 35 -8.44 0.31 8.16
CA SER A 35 -7.50 -0.51 7.37
C SER A 35 -6.04 -0.23 7.74
N ALA A 36 -5.71 1.04 8.03
CA ALA A 36 -4.39 1.42 8.51
C ALA A 36 -4.10 0.84 9.90
N GLN A 37 -5.08 0.87 10.81
CA GLN A 37 -4.97 0.24 12.13
C GLN A 37 -4.80 -1.27 12.05
N ALA A 38 -5.57 -1.94 11.18
CA ALA A 38 -5.42 -3.38 10.93
C ALA A 38 -4.00 -3.73 10.45
N THR A 39 -3.41 -2.89 9.58
CA THR A 39 -2.01 -3.03 9.17
C THR A 39 -1.06 -2.93 10.37
N LEU A 40 -1.22 -1.92 11.23
CA LEU A 40 -0.38 -1.74 12.43
C LEU A 40 -0.47 -2.95 13.36
N THR A 41 -1.67 -3.43 13.67
CA THR A 41 -1.87 -4.63 14.49
C THR A 41 -1.26 -5.88 13.86
N SER A 42 -1.35 -6.04 12.54
CA SER A 42 -0.70 -7.16 11.86
C SER A 42 0.83 -7.11 11.98
N LEU A 43 1.43 -5.92 11.92
CA LEU A 43 2.87 -5.73 12.07
C LEU A 43 3.35 -6.00 13.50
N GLU A 44 2.55 -5.65 14.51
CA GLU A 44 2.87 -5.91 15.92
C GLU A 44 2.86 -7.41 16.26
N LYS A 45 1.97 -8.18 15.63
CA LYS A 45 1.78 -9.60 15.89
C LYS A 45 2.76 -10.52 15.16
N PHE A 46 3.46 -10.00 14.15
CA PHE A 46 4.34 -10.82 13.31
C PHE A 46 5.75 -10.92 13.91
N ASP A 47 6.17 -12.14 14.23
CA ASP A 47 7.55 -12.41 14.61
C ASP A 47 8.43 -12.58 13.35
N ALA A 48 9.29 -11.61 13.11
CA ALA A 48 10.23 -11.62 11.99
C ALA A 48 11.51 -12.43 12.25
N SER A 49 11.63 -13.14 13.38
CA SER A 49 12.80 -13.95 13.74
C SER A 49 13.13 -15.06 12.73
N SER A 50 12.11 -15.58 12.05
CA SER A 50 12.23 -16.63 11.03
C SER A 50 12.77 -16.12 9.69
N LEU A 51 12.77 -14.79 9.46
CA LEU A 51 13.30 -14.19 8.25
C LEU A 51 14.83 -14.16 8.29
N THR A 52 15.45 -14.48 7.15
CA THR A 52 16.91 -14.43 6.99
C THR A 52 17.29 -13.83 5.64
N GLY A 53 18.55 -13.38 5.52
CA GLY A 53 19.12 -12.88 4.27
C GLY A 53 18.37 -11.70 3.64
N LYS A 54 18.20 -11.74 2.32
CA LYS A 54 17.58 -10.65 1.54
C LYS A 54 16.13 -10.32 1.97
N PRO A 55 15.22 -11.30 2.17
CA PRO A 55 13.87 -11.03 2.67
C PRO A 55 13.85 -10.26 4.00
N LYS A 56 14.70 -10.66 4.97
CA LYS A 56 14.83 -9.94 6.25
C LYS A 56 15.28 -8.49 6.04
N LYS A 57 16.34 -8.27 5.28
CA LYS A 57 16.88 -6.93 5.02
C LYS A 57 15.84 -6.01 4.37
N VAL A 58 15.06 -6.52 3.41
CA VAL A 58 14.00 -5.74 2.78
C VAL A 58 12.88 -5.46 3.77
N TYR A 59 12.40 -6.48 4.49
CA TYR A 59 11.33 -6.33 5.47
C TYR A 59 11.67 -5.29 6.53
N ASP A 60 12.82 -5.45 7.20
CA ASP A 60 13.29 -4.53 8.23
C ASP A 60 13.44 -3.10 7.67
N GLY A 61 13.98 -2.97 6.45
CA GLY A 61 14.17 -1.66 5.81
C GLY A 61 12.89 -0.94 5.36
N GLN A 62 11.74 -1.63 5.28
CA GLN A 62 10.45 -0.99 4.96
C GLN A 62 9.59 -0.76 6.21
N LEU A 63 9.84 -1.50 7.29
CA LEU A 63 8.92 -1.64 8.42
C LEU A 63 8.56 -0.30 9.07
N ASP A 64 9.57 0.52 9.38
CA ASP A 64 9.36 1.79 10.08
C ASP A 64 8.50 2.75 9.25
N MET A 65 8.79 2.88 7.96
CA MET A 65 8.02 3.77 7.09
C MET A 65 6.58 3.28 6.88
N ILE A 66 6.36 1.97 6.75
CA ILE A 66 5.01 1.39 6.71
C ILE A 66 4.25 1.72 8.00
N LYS A 67 4.88 1.56 9.16
CA LYS A 67 4.28 1.93 10.46
C LYS A 67 3.99 3.43 10.54
N THR A 68 4.93 4.28 10.15
CA THR A 68 4.79 5.73 10.18
C THR A 68 3.61 6.20 9.33
N HIS A 69 3.53 5.78 8.07
CA HIS A 69 2.45 6.22 7.17
C HIS A 69 1.09 5.68 7.62
N ASN A 70 0.98 4.42 8.06
CA ASN A 70 -0.28 3.90 8.60
C ASN A 70 -0.70 4.58 9.92
N THR A 71 0.26 4.96 10.77
CA THR A 71 -0.03 5.73 11.98
C THR A 71 -0.58 7.11 11.65
N LYS A 72 0.00 7.80 10.66
CA LYS A 72 -0.50 9.09 10.21
C LYS A 72 -1.88 8.98 9.56
N ILE A 73 -2.11 7.97 8.72
CA ILE A 73 -3.42 7.73 8.09
C ILE A 73 -4.50 7.45 9.15
N SER A 74 -4.20 6.62 10.15
CA SER A 74 -5.16 6.29 11.20
C SER A 74 -5.50 7.46 12.12
N LYS A 75 -4.59 8.44 12.25
CA LYS A 75 -4.79 9.66 13.06
C LYS A 75 -5.21 10.89 12.26
N ALA A 76 -5.25 10.78 10.94
CA ALA A 76 -5.58 11.91 10.06
C ALA A 76 -6.99 12.43 10.31
N ALA A 77 -7.16 13.76 10.22
CA ALA A 77 -8.44 14.40 10.45
C ALA A 77 -9.47 14.06 9.34
N ASP A 78 -9.01 13.94 8.10
CA ASP A 78 -9.85 13.75 6.93
C ASP A 78 -9.15 12.91 5.84
N VAL A 79 -9.90 12.60 4.78
CA VAL A 79 -9.40 11.82 3.64
C VAL A 79 -8.30 12.55 2.86
N ALA A 80 -8.29 13.88 2.86
CA ALA A 80 -7.26 14.65 2.15
C ALA A 80 -5.90 14.47 2.82
N ALA A 81 -5.85 14.54 4.15
CA ALA A 81 -4.65 14.24 4.93
C ALA A 81 -4.19 12.79 4.77
N GLN A 82 -5.11 11.82 4.71
CA GLN A 82 -4.75 10.41 4.47
C GLN A 82 -4.10 10.19 3.11
N ARG A 83 -4.62 10.85 2.07
CA ARG A 83 -4.09 10.74 0.70
C ARG A 83 -2.63 11.18 0.59
N GLN A 84 -2.19 12.16 1.40
CA GLN A 84 -0.80 12.63 1.42
C GLN A 84 0.19 11.51 1.75
N GLU A 85 -0.23 10.51 2.53
CA GLU A 85 0.64 9.44 3.01
C GLU A 85 0.66 8.22 2.07
N LEU A 86 -0.27 8.16 1.10
CA LEU A 86 -0.47 6.98 0.26
C LEU A 86 0.73 6.72 -0.68
N ASP A 87 1.34 7.74 -1.26
CA ASP A 87 2.40 7.56 -2.26
C ASP A 87 3.60 6.80 -1.69
N MET A 88 4.15 7.32 -0.60
CA MET A 88 5.27 6.69 0.10
C MET A 88 4.89 5.31 0.64
N LEU A 89 3.70 5.16 1.24
CA LEU A 89 3.23 3.86 1.69
C LEU A 89 3.20 2.84 0.53
N SER A 90 2.75 3.26 -0.66
CA SER A 90 2.69 2.42 -1.86
C SER A 90 4.07 1.95 -2.29
N MET A 91 5.10 2.80 -2.19
CA MET A 91 6.48 2.44 -2.50
C MET A 91 7.02 1.36 -1.56
N HIS A 92 6.76 1.49 -0.25
CA HIS A 92 7.23 0.54 0.75
C HIS A 92 6.51 -0.82 0.64
N VAL A 93 5.19 -0.80 0.45
CA VAL A 93 4.41 -2.03 0.22
C VAL A 93 4.87 -2.73 -1.06
N LEU A 94 5.14 -1.98 -2.14
CA LEU A 94 5.65 -2.53 -3.40
C LEU A 94 6.97 -3.30 -3.21
N ALA A 95 7.89 -2.77 -2.38
CA ALA A 95 9.17 -3.42 -2.12
C ALA A 95 8.99 -4.78 -1.41
N LEU A 96 8.05 -4.86 -0.45
CA LEU A 96 7.68 -6.13 0.18
C LEU A 96 7.07 -7.09 -0.83
N VAL A 97 6.08 -6.65 -1.61
CA VAL A 97 5.40 -7.51 -2.60
C VAL A 97 6.38 -8.07 -3.64
N LYS A 98 7.28 -7.25 -4.20
CA LYS A 98 8.29 -7.70 -5.18
C LYS A 98 9.27 -8.73 -4.59
N THR A 99 9.54 -8.65 -3.29
CA THR A 99 10.48 -9.56 -2.61
C THR A 99 9.81 -10.86 -2.20
N PHE A 100 8.62 -10.78 -1.62
CA PHE A 100 7.91 -11.94 -1.06
C PHE A 100 7.04 -12.67 -2.08
N LYS A 101 6.68 -12.01 -3.20
CA LYS A 101 5.91 -12.58 -4.31
C LYS A 101 4.57 -13.16 -3.83
N VAL A 102 3.78 -12.33 -3.15
CA VAL A 102 2.54 -12.73 -2.45
C VAL A 102 1.26 -12.40 -3.22
N ASN A 103 1.36 -11.67 -4.32
CA ASN A 103 0.20 -11.23 -5.07
C ASN A 103 -0.40 -12.40 -5.87
N GLN A 104 -1.61 -12.82 -5.51
CA GLN A 104 -2.35 -13.87 -6.21
C GLN A 104 -2.96 -13.40 -7.54
N MET A 105 -3.07 -12.09 -7.72
CA MET A 105 -3.56 -11.44 -8.93
C MET A 105 -2.52 -10.44 -9.45
N PRO A 106 -2.61 -10.04 -10.74
CA PRO A 106 -1.78 -8.97 -11.26
C PRO A 106 -1.96 -7.67 -10.45
N LEU A 107 -0.85 -7.02 -10.12
CA LEU A 107 -0.85 -5.69 -9.54
C LEU A 107 -0.29 -4.67 -10.54
N TYR A 108 -0.94 -3.52 -10.61
CA TYR A 108 -0.58 -2.43 -11.48
C TYR A 108 -0.04 -1.29 -10.64
N LYS A 109 1.19 -0.86 -10.91
CA LYS A 109 1.70 0.40 -10.39
C LYS A 109 1.10 1.51 -11.23
N GLN A 110 0.19 2.27 -10.67
CA GLN A 110 -0.48 3.39 -11.31
C GLN A 110 0.11 4.71 -10.80
N HIS A 111 0.04 5.75 -11.62
CA HIS A 111 0.60 7.06 -11.29
C HIS A 111 -0.22 8.19 -11.90
N CYS A 112 -0.44 9.25 -11.12
CA CYS A 112 -1.06 10.49 -11.54
C CYS A 112 -0.01 11.61 -11.46
N PRO A 113 0.41 12.21 -12.60
CA PRO A 113 1.42 13.27 -12.59
C PRO A 113 0.90 14.59 -12.01
N MET A 114 -0.43 14.78 -11.98
CA MET A 114 -1.05 16.02 -11.49
C MET A 114 -1.26 16.04 -9.98
N ALA A 115 -1.06 14.91 -9.28
CA ALA A 115 -1.25 14.85 -7.83
C ALA A 115 -0.31 15.83 -7.11
N PHE A 116 -0.82 16.45 -6.04
CA PHE A 116 -0.08 17.37 -5.17
C PHE A 116 0.64 18.50 -5.94
N ASP A 117 -0.13 19.33 -6.65
CA ASP A 117 0.39 20.47 -7.43
C ASP A 117 1.42 20.05 -8.48
N ASN A 118 1.10 19.02 -9.27
CA ASN A 118 1.95 18.46 -10.32
C ASN A 118 3.28 17.84 -9.84
N LYS A 119 3.43 17.55 -8.55
CA LYS A 119 4.55 16.76 -8.03
C LYS A 119 4.46 15.29 -8.44
N GLY A 120 3.23 14.83 -8.68
CA GLY A 120 2.92 13.46 -9.05
C GLY A 120 2.90 12.52 -7.85
N ALA A 121 2.14 11.43 -7.96
CA ALA A 121 2.03 10.40 -6.93
C ALA A 121 1.58 9.07 -7.50
N GLY A 122 2.05 7.96 -6.92
CA GLY A 122 1.80 6.60 -7.36
C GLY A 122 1.11 5.71 -6.32
N TRP A 123 0.41 4.69 -6.81
CA TRP A 123 -0.24 3.68 -5.98
C TRP A 123 -0.23 2.31 -6.66
N LEU A 124 -0.55 1.26 -5.90
CA LEU A 124 -0.77 -0.08 -6.43
C LEU A 124 -2.27 -0.34 -6.56
N SER A 125 -2.66 -1.02 -7.62
CA SER A 125 -4.03 -1.52 -7.78
C SER A 125 -4.05 -2.94 -8.32
N GLU A 126 -5.00 -3.71 -7.82
CA GLU A 126 -5.49 -4.99 -8.32
C GLU A 126 -6.30 -4.89 -9.63
N LYS A 127 -6.56 -3.67 -10.13
CA LYS A 127 -7.33 -3.42 -11.35
C LYS A 127 -6.48 -2.65 -12.35
N LYS A 128 -6.61 -2.99 -13.64
CA LYS A 128 -5.95 -2.24 -14.73
C LYS A 128 -6.59 -0.86 -14.94
N GLU A 129 -7.90 -0.76 -14.69
CA GLU A 129 -8.63 0.50 -14.76
C GLU A 129 -8.05 1.52 -13.75
N ILE A 130 -7.87 2.76 -14.19
CA ILE A 130 -7.39 3.84 -13.33
C ILE A 130 -8.56 4.32 -12.47
N ARG A 131 -8.38 4.21 -11.15
CA ARG A 131 -9.22 4.87 -10.15
C ARG A 131 -8.33 5.65 -9.21
N ASN A 132 -8.24 6.95 -9.46
CA ASN A 132 -7.28 7.85 -8.83
C ASN A 132 -7.66 8.13 -7.35
N PRO A 133 -6.81 7.74 -6.39
CA PRO A 133 -7.10 7.93 -4.97
C PRO A 133 -6.90 9.39 -4.51
N TYR A 134 -6.25 10.26 -5.29
CA TYR A 134 -5.84 11.60 -4.84
C TYR A 134 -6.89 12.69 -5.06
N PHE A 135 -7.74 12.54 -6.08
CA PHE A 135 -8.68 13.59 -6.49
C PHE A 135 -10.17 13.26 -6.25
N GLY A 136 -10.46 12.11 -5.64
CA GLY A 136 -11.84 11.64 -5.49
C GLY A 136 -12.58 11.60 -6.83
N ASP A 137 -13.87 11.91 -6.81
CA ASP A 137 -14.73 11.83 -8.00
C ASP A 137 -14.38 12.84 -9.10
N LYS A 138 -13.64 13.91 -8.78
CA LYS A 138 -13.33 14.99 -9.73
C LYS A 138 -12.44 14.53 -10.88
N MET A 139 -11.53 13.57 -10.65
CA MET A 139 -10.57 13.11 -11.67
C MET A 139 -10.25 11.62 -11.53
N LEU A 140 -11.28 10.80 -11.34
CA LEU A 140 -11.14 9.37 -11.07
C LEU A 140 -10.32 8.61 -12.13
N LYS A 141 -10.40 9.02 -13.40
CA LYS A 141 -9.69 8.38 -14.52
C LYS A 141 -8.31 8.99 -14.82
N CYS A 142 -7.87 9.99 -14.05
CA CYS A 142 -6.58 10.65 -14.28
C CYS A 142 -5.43 9.77 -13.79
N GLY A 143 -4.58 9.34 -14.71
CA GLY A 143 -3.38 8.57 -14.39
C GLY A 143 -3.00 7.61 -15.51
N SER A 144 -1.95 6.84 -15.28
CA SER A 144 -1.49 5.80 -16.21
C SER A 144 -0.89 4.63 -15.44
N VAL A 145 -0.97 3.42 -16.03
CA VAL A 145 -0.22 2.26 -15.56
C VAL A 145 1.24 2.44 -15.95
N LYS A 146 2.14 2.35 -14.98
CA LYS A 146 3.59 2.48 -15.17
C LYS A 146 4.34 1.16 -15.13
N ASP A 147 3.83 0.20 -14.36
CA ASP A 147 4.42 -1.13 -14.22
C ASP A 147 3.30 -2.16 -13.97
N SER A 148 3.54 -3.42 -14.34
CA SER A 148 2.63 -4.54 -14.11
C SER A 148 3.40 -5.69 -13.48
N ILE A 149 2.93 -6.14 -12.32
CA ILE A 149 3.52 -7.21 -11.54
C ILE A 149 2.61 -8.43 -11.73
N ILE A 150 3.13 -9.47 -12.38
CA ILE A 150 2.38 -10.69 -12.65
C ILE A 150 2.10 -11.43 -11.34
N ALA A 151 0.95 -12.11 -11.29
CA ALA A 151 0.57 -12.99 -10.18
C ALA A 151 1.65 -14.06 -9.93
N ASN A 152 1.80 -14.47 -8.66
CA ASN A 152 2.69 -15.56 -8.24
C ASN A 152 1.91 -16.69 -7.58
#